data_AF-F3PCS8-F1
#
_entry.id   AF-F3PCS8-F1
#
_cell.length_a   1.000
_cell.length_b   1.000
_cell.length_c   1.000
_cell.angle_alpha   90.00
_cell.angle_beta   90.00
_cell.angle_gamma   90.00
#
_symmetry.space_group_name_H-M   'P 1'
#
loop_
_entity.id
_entity.type
_entity.pdbx_description
1 polymer ?
#
loop_
_entity_poly.entity_id
_entity_poly.type
_entity_poly.pdbx_seq_one_letter_code
_entity_poly.pdbx_strand_id
1 'polypeptide(L)'
;MGPESTDGGQSTAKATVVDCTAPHQFEIVGEAESTATSLSEATAPQAIVDTCQPVLETYVGSTKQAAGYRAGSLNPNQSSWDQGDHTLTCFLQAPDDNPLNKSAKDS
;
A
#
# COMPACT_ATOMS: atom_id res chain seq x y z
N MET A 1 -8.95 -0.81 43.35
CA MET A 1 -7.84 -0.74 42.39
C MET A 1 -7.88 -2.00 41.53
N GLY A 2 -8.37 -1.91 40.29
CA GLY A 2 -8.30 -3.01 39.32
C GLY A 2 -7.01 -2.89 38.51
N PRO A 3 -6.38 -3.99 38.08
CA PRO A 3 -5.17 -3.91 37.27
C PRO A 3 -5.56 -3.39 35.87
N GLU A 4 -4.98 -2.25 35.51
CA GLU A 4 -4.95 -1.75 34.15
C GLU A 4 -4.18 -2.77 33.29
N SER A 5 -4.89 -3.44 32.39
CA SER A 5 -4.27 -4.23 31.33
C SER A 5 -3.65 -3.26 30.34
N THR A 6 -2.32 -3.20 30.32
CA THR A 6 -1.56 -2.51 29.28
C THR A 6 -1.76 -3.26 27.96
N ASP A 7 -2.75 -2.84 27.18
CA ASP A 7 -2.84 -3.17 25.77
C ASP A 7 -1.69 -2.46 25.05
N GLY A 8 -0.73 -3.24 24.56
CA GLY A 8 0.36 -2.74 23.71
C GLY A 8 -0.24 -2.30 22.39
N GLY A 9 -0.76 -1.07 22.36
CA GLY A 9 -1.54 -0.53 21.26
C GLY A 9 -0.81 -0.63 19.92
N GLN A 10 -1.22 -1.61 19.11
CA GLN A 10 -1.04 -1.56 17.68
C GLN A 10 -1.94 -0.45 17.16
N SER A 11 -1.36 0.74 16.96
CA SER A 11 -2.06 1.85 16.31
C SER A 11 -2.44 1.44 14.89
N THR A 12 -3.69 1.02 14.69
CA THR A 12 -4.24 0.83 13.35
C THR A 12 -4.37 2.21 12.71
N ALA A 13 -3.54 2.50 11.70
CA ALA A 13 -3.72 3.70 10.90
C ALA A 13 -5.12 3.67 10.26
N LYS A 14 -5.93 4.70 10.51
CA LYS A 14 -7.25 4.83 9.89
C LYS A 14 -7.11 5.57 8.57
N ALA A 15 -7.48 4.92 7.48
CA ALA A 15 -7.66 5.56 6.18
C ALA A 15 -9.13 5.98 6.00
N THR A 16 -9.35 7.10 5.32
CA THR A 16 -10.69 7.52 4.88
C THR A 16 -10.75 7.40 3.37
N VAL A 17 -11.75 6.69 2.86
CA VAL A 17 -11.98 6.56 1.42
C VAL A 17 -12.70 7.80 0.92
N VAL A 18 -12.22 8.35 -0.20
CA VAL A 18 -12.80 9.51 -0.88
C VAL A 18 -12.89 9.22 -2.38
N ASP A 19 -13.70 10.00 -3.11
CA ASP A 19 -13.75 9.93 -4.56
C ASP A 19 -12.40 10.30 -5.18
N CYS A 20 -11.98 9.64 -6.27
CA CYS A 20 -10.70 9.94 -6.94
C CYS A 20 -10.58 11.38 -7.45
N THR A 21 -11.70 12.10 -7.59
CA THR A 21 -11.73 13.53 -7.95
C THR A 21 -11.54 14.46 -6.76
N ALA A 22 -11.64 13.92 -5.53
CA ALA A 22 -11.32 14.65 -4.32
C ALA A 22 -9.81 14.51 -4.01
N PRO A 23 -9.20 15.46 -3.28
CA PRO A 23 -7.82 15.34 -2.84
C PRO A 23 -7.59 14.07 -2.02
N HIS A 24 -6.67 13.21 -2.44
CA HIS A 24 -6.30 11.98 -1.75
C HIS A 24 -4.78 11.76 -1.76
N GLN A 25 -4.27 11.12 -0.71
CA GLN A 25 -2.83 10.87 -0.54
C GLN A 25 -2.38 9.60 -1.28
N PHE A 26 -3.22 8.58 -1.25
CA PHE A 26 -2.94 7.27 -1.81
C PHE A 26 -4.09 6.85 -2.69
N GLU A 27 -3.77 6.23 -3.82
CA GLU A 27 -4.76 5.58 -4.68
C GLU A 27 -4.46 4.08 -4.72
N ILE A 28 -5.44 3.27 -4.30
CA ILE A 28 -5.31 1.81 -4.35
C ILE A 28 -5.39 1.37 -5.81
N VAL A 29 -4.36 0.66 -6.28
CA VAL A 29 -4.23 0.26 -7.69
C VAL A 29 -4.50 -1.22 -7.92
N GLY A 30 -4.45 -2.03 -6.86
CA GLY A 30 -4.72 -3.46 -6.90
C GLY A 30 -4.03 -4.22 -5.78
N GLU A 31 -4.03 -5.54 -5.89
CA GLU A 31 -3.40 -6.46 -4.95
C GLU A 31 -2.34 -7.28 -5.67
N ALA A 32 -1.29 -7.70 -4.95
CA ALA A 32 -0.27 -8.60 -5.44
C ALA A 32 0.23 -9.54 -4.34
N GLU A 33 0.51 -10.78 -4.71
CA GLU A 33 1.08 -11.78 -3.82
C GLU A 33 2.58 -11.55 -3.63
N SER A 34 3.02 -11.45 -2.37
CA SER A 34 4.45 -11.42 -2.06
C SER A 34 5.08 -12.81 -2.24
N THR A 35 6.26 -12.85 -2.86
CA THR A 35 7.09 -14.07 -2.95
C THR A 35 8.10 -14.20 -1.82
N ALA A 36 8.10 -13.24 -0.89
CA ALA A 36 8.99 -13.22 0.26
C ALA A 36 8.70 -14.37 1.22
N THR A 37 9.73 -14.79 1.95
CA THR A 37 9.63 -15.89 2.92
C THR A 37 9.14 -15.44 4.30
N SER A 38 9.19 -14.14 4.57
CA SER A 38 8.79 -13.55 5.85
C SER A 38 8.12 -12.19 5.65
N LEU A 39 7.25 -11.79 6.58
CA LEU A 39 6.63 -10.47 6.57
C LEU A 39 7.66 -9.34 6.61
N SER A 40 8.75 -9.50 7.38
CA SER A 40 9.83 -8.50 7.42
C SER A 40 10.52 -8.29 6.08
N GLU A 41 10.63 -9.36 5.27
CA GLU A 41 11.17 -9.29 3.92
C GLU A 41 10.14 -8.68 2.96
N ALA A 42 8.88 -9.11 3.03
CA ALA A 42 7.78 -8.60 2.21
C ALA A 42 7.55 -7.09 2.38
N THR A 43 7.78 -6.58 3.59
CA THR A 43 7.59 -5.16 3.95
C THR A 43 8.84 -4.31 3.78
N ALA A 44 9.96 -4.88 3.32
CA ALA A 44 11.13 -4.11 2.97
C ALA A 44 10.82 -3.17 1.79
N PRO A 45 11.28 -1.91 1.78
CA PRO A 45 10.93 -0.95 0.74
C PRO A 45 11.15 -1.44 -0.69
N GLN A 46 12.27 -2.14 -0.94
CA GLN A 46 12.56 -2.69 -2.26
C GLN A 46 11.61 -3.84 -2.63
N ALA A 47 11.29 -4.73 -1.69
CA ALA A 47 10.38 -5.85 -1.95
C ALA A 47 8.96 -5.35 -2.27
N ILE A 48 8.50 -4.29 -1.59
CA ILE A 48 7.24 -3.62 -1.88
C ILE A 48 7.25 -3.05 -3.30
N VAL A 49 8.31 -2.34 -3.68
CA VAL A 49 8.44 -1.77 -5.04
C VAL A 49 8.44 -2.89 -6.08
N ASP A 50 9.24 -3.93 -5.89
CA ASP A 50 9.34 -5.06 -6.83
C ASP A 50 7.98 -5.77 -6.99
N THR A 51 7.19 -5.86 -5.91
CA THR A 51 5.87 -6.49 -5.91
C THR A 51 4.78 -5.60 -6.52
N CYS A 52 4.76 -4.31 -6.17
CA CYS A 52 3.65 -3.41 -6.49
C CYS A 52 3.87 -2.56 -7.76
N GLN A 53 5.10 -2.36 -8.19
CA GLN A 53 5.40 -1.59 -9.41
C GLN A 53 4.70 -2.18 -10.65
N PRO A 54 4.70 -3.51 -10.89
CA PRO A 54 3.98 -4.08 -12.04
C PRO A 54 2.46 -3.86 -11.99
N VAL A 55 1.87 -3.84 -10.79
CA VAL A 55 0.43 -3.55 -10.59
C VAL A 55 0.14 -2.10 -10.95
N LEU A 56 0.96 -1.18 -10.48
CA LEU A 56 0.86 0.25 -10.79
C LEU A 56 0.99 0.49 -12.30
N GLU A 57 1.97 -0.12 -12.96
CA GLU A 57 2.17 0.00 -14.41
C GLU A 57 0.97 -0.49 -15.22
N THR A 58 0.36 -1.60 -14.78
CA THR A 58 -0.86 -2.14 -15.38
C THR A 58 -2.04 -1.19 -15.17
N TYR A 59 -2.14 -0.58 -13.99
CA TYR A 59 -3.22 0.33 -13.62
C TYR A 59 -3.21 1.62 -14.46
N VAL A 60 -2.04 2.27 -14.59
CA VAL A 60 -1.88 3.52 -15.35
C VAL A 60 -1.75 3.28 -16.86
N GLY A 61 -1.42 2.06 -17.28
CA GLY A 61 -1.37 1.65 -18.69
C GLY A 61 -0.01 1.85 -19.38
N SER A 62 1.00 2.40 -18.71
CA SER A 62 2.38 2.42 -19.22
C SER A 62 3.43 2.62 -18.14
N THR A 63 4.61 2.02 -18.32
CA THR A 63 5.79 2.24 -17.46
C THR A 63 6.23 3.71 -17.43
N LYS A 64 6.01 4.46 -18.52
CA LYS A 64 6.36 5.90 -18.60
C LYS A 64 5.47 6.75 -17.69
N GLN A 65 4.16 6.51 -17.68
CA GLN A 65 3.24 7.20 -16.76
C GLN A 65 3.52 6.78 -15.32
N ALA A 66 3.76 5.49 -15.09
CA ALA A 66 4.08 4.93 -13.79
C ALA A 66 5.31 5.58 -13.13
N ALA A 67 6.34 5.92 -13.91
CA ALA A 67 7.53 6.60 -13.43
C ALA A 67 7.26 7.97 -12.79
N GLY A 68 6.08 8.55 -13.01
CA GLY A 68 5.62 9.77 -12.34
C GLY A 68 5.10 9.57 -10.92
N TYR A 69 5.02 8.32 -10.43
CA TYR A 69 4.43 7.96 -9.14
C TYR A 69 5.39 7.09 -8.33
N ARG A 70 5.11 6.95 -7.03
CA ARG A 70 5.76 5.96 -6.16
C ARG A 70 4.79 4.85 -5.82
N ALA A 71 5.25 3.61 -5.93
CA ALA A 71 4.51 2.44 -5.46
C ALA A 71 4.76 2.21 -3.95
N GLY A 72 3.72 1.82 -3.25
CA GLY A 72 3.75 1.38 -1.85
C GLY A 72 2.72 0.27 -1.62
N SER A 73 2.66 -0.24 -0.39
CA SER A 73 1.69 -1.26 0.00
C SER A 73 1.13 -1.06 1.40
N LEU A 74 -0.13 -1.43 1.56
CA LEU A 74 -0.67 -1.82 2.86
C LEU A 74 -0.39 -3.32 3.02
N ASN A 75 0.12 -3.67 4.20
CA ASN A 75 0.65 -5.00 4.45
C ASN A 75 -0.28 -5.77 5.40
N PRO A 76 -0.37 -7.09 5.26
CA PRO A 76 -1.02 -7.92 6.26
C PRO A 76 -0.27 -7.79 7.59
N ASN A 77 -0.98 -8.05 8.69
CA ASN A 77 -0.32 -8.18 9.99
C ASN A 77 0.31 -9.57 10.13
N GLN A 78 1.16 -9.77 11.15
CA GLN A 78 1.85 -11.04 11.35
C GLN A 78 0.90 -12.23 11.50
N SER A 79 -0.25 -12.05 12.17
CA SER A 79 -1.21 -13.13 12.36
C SER A 79 -1.86 -13.57 11.04
N SER A 80 -2.17 -12.64 10.15
CA SER A 80 -2.65 -12.94 8.80
C SER A 80 -1.58 -13.64 7.97
N TRP A 81 -0.34 -13.13 8.01
CA TRP A 81 0.80 -13.74 7.32
C TRP A 81 1.03 -15.20 7.73
N ASP A 82 1.03 -15.48 9.04
CA ASP A 82 1.21 -16.84 9.57
C ASP A 82 0.07 -17.79 9.17
N GLN A 83 -1.09 -17.25 8.79
CA GLN A 83 -2.24 -17.99 8.26
C GLN A 83 -2.18 -18.17 6.73
N GLY A 84 -1.15 -17.64 6.07
CA GLY A 84 -0.91 -17.77 4.63
C GLY A 84 -1.40 -16.59 3.80
N ASP A 85 -1.84 -15.49 4.42
CA ASP A 85 -2.16 -14.25 3.71
C ASP A 85 -0.87 -13.48 3.43
N HIS A 86 -0.35 -13.63 2.22
CA HIS A 86 0.82 -12.93 1.71
C HIS A 86 0.44 -11.84 0.70
N THR A 87 -0.83 -11.44 0.69
CA THR A 87 -1.36 -10.45 -0.24
C THR A 87 -0.98 -9.04 0.23
N LEU A 88 -0.35 -8.26 -0.64
CA LEU A 88 -0.08 -6.84 -0.44
C LEU A 88 -1.13 -6.01 -1.19
N THR A 89 -1.76 -5.05 -0.52
CA THR A 89 -2.62 -4.07 -1.18
C THR A 89 -1.76 -2.93 -1.70
N CYS A 90 -1.53 -2.90 -3.00
CA CYS A 90 -0.67 -1.93 -3.66
C CYS A 90 -1.39 -0.59 -3.85
N PHE A 91 -0.66 0.49 -3.57
CA PHE A 91 -1.12 1.85 -3.81
C PHE A 91 -0.05 2.67 -4.52
N LEU A 92 -0.49 3.76 -5.15
CA LEU A 92 0.38 4.79 -5.65
C LEU A 92 0.24 6.09 -4.86
N GLN A 93 1.26 6.92 -4.92
CA GLN A 93 1.27 8.29 -4.40
C GLN A 93 2.09 9.20 -5.31
N ALA A 94 1.89 10.51 -5.15
CA ALA A 94 2.74 11.51 -5.79
C ALA A 94 4.18 11.43 -5.27
N PRO A 95 5.20 11.73 -6.10
CA PRO A 95 6.61 11.59 -5.73
C PRO A 95 7.08 12.67 -4.75
N ASP A 96 6.30 13.74 -4.59
CA ASP A 96 6.49 14.87 -3.69
C ASP A 96 5.55 14.82 -2.47
N ASP A 97 4.84 13.71 -2.28
CA ASP A 97 3.85 13.46 -1.22
C ASP A 97 2.65 14.44 -1.19
N ASN A 98 2.48 15.24 -2.25
CA ASN A 98 1.30 16.11 -2.38
C ASN A 98 0.04 15.29 -2.73
N PRO A 99 -1.16 15.75 -2.31
CA PRO A 99 -2.40 15.08 -2.68
C PRO A 99 -2.62 15.04 -4.19
N LEU A 100 -3.05 13.89 -4.68
CA LEU A 100 -3.62 13.73 -6.00
C LEU A 100 -5.04 14.29 -6.01
N ASN A 101 -5.39 15.05 -7.05
CA ASN A 101 -6.72 15.65 -7.22
C ASN A 101 -7.54 14.98 -8.35
N LYS A 102 -6.99 13.92 -8.93
CA LYS A 102 -7.57 13.10 -9.99
C LYS A 102 -6.96 11.70 -9.90
N SER A 103 -7.61 10.72 -10.51
CA SER A 103 -7.03 9.37 -10.65
C SER A 103 -5.78 9.39 -11.52
N ALA A 104 -4.78 8.62 -11.13
CA ALA A 104 -3.60 8.35 -11.95
C ALA A 104 -3.93 7.55 -13.23
N LYS A 105 -5.06 6.83 -13.26
CA LYS A 105 -5.52 6.12 -14.46
C LYS A 105 -5.90 7.04 -15.60
N ASP A 106 -6.36 8.26 -15.27
CA ASP A 106 -6.82 9.27 -16.22
C ASP A 106 -5.72 10.29 -16.56
N SER A 107 -4.44 9.93 -16.36
CA SER A 107 -3.29 10.84 -16.49
C SER A 107 -2.54 10.77 -17.81
#